data_AF-A0A6B2TAQ1-F1
#
_entry.id   AF-A0A6B2TAQ1-F1
#
_cell.length_a   1.000
_cell.length_b   1.000
_cell.length_c   1.000
_cell.angle_alpha   90.00
_cell.angle_beta   90.00
_cell.angle_gamma   90.00
#
_symmetry.space_group_name_H-M   'P 1'
#
loop_
_entity.id
_entity.type
_entity.pdbx_description
1 polymer ?
#
loop_
_entity_poly.entity_id
_entity_poly.type
_entity_poly.pdbx_seq_one_letter_code
_entity_poly.pdbx_strand_id
1 'polypeptide(L)' 'VNALAMPDGPSPRELGELGATRVTFGPGLLRRTMAALREIGDGLRRA' A
#
# COMPACT_ATOMS: atom_id res chain seq x y z
N VAL A 1 -7.32 -8.95 16.52
CA VAL A 1 -6.88 -9.75 15.34
C VAL A 1 -5.90 -8.92 14.50
N ASN A 2 -5.00 -9.55 13.74
CA ASN A 2 -4.16 -8.82 12.78
C ASN A 2 -4.89 -8.69 11.43
N ALA A 3 -5.00 -7.48 10.90
CA ALA A 3 -5.64 -7.21 9.61
C ALA A 3 -4.61 -6.70 8.58
N LEU A 4 -4.79 -7.08 7.31
CA LEU A 4 -4.03 -6.54 6.19
C LEU A 4 -4.79 -5.35 5.59
N ALA A 5 -4.19 -4.16 5.61
CA ALA A 5 -4.73 -2.99 4.95
C ALA A 5 -4.60 -3.12 3.43
N MET A 6 -5.73 -2.99 2.75
CA MET A 6 -5.82 -3.02 1.29
C MET A 6 -6.10 -1.61 0.76
N PRO A 7 -5.54 -1.21 -0.39
CA PRO A 7 -5.71 0.14 -0.91
C PRO A 7 -7.17 0.56 -1.16
N ASP A 8 -8.01 -0.39 -1.56
CA ASP A 8 -9.44 -0.17 -1.86
C ASP A 8 -10.35 -0.75 -0.76
N GLY A 9 -9.79 -0.98 0.43
CA GLY A 9 -10.49 -1.52 1.60
C GLY A 9 -10.73 -0.47 2.70
N PRO A 10 -11.26 -0.89 3.86
CA PRO A 10 -11.43 -0.01 5.02
C PRO A 10 -10.08 0.58 5.44
N SER A 11 -10.12 1.85 5.85
CA SER A 11 -8.95 2.54 6.36
C SER A 11 -8.40 1.85 7.62
N PRO A 12 -7.13 2.07 7.99
CA PRO A 12 -6.57 1.52 9.23
C PRO A 12 -7.38 1.88 10.49
N ARG A 13 -8.04 3.05 10.49
CA ARG A 13 -8.94 3.47 11.57
C ARG A 13 -10.20 2.59 11.61
N GLU A 14 -10.88 2.46 10.49
CA GLU A 14 -12.10 1.62 10.38
C GLU A 14 -11.79 0.16 10.70
N LEU A 15 -10.63 -0.35 10.30
CA LEU A 15 -10.17 -1.68 10.70
C LEU A 15 -10.04 -1.80 12.23
N GLY A 16 -9.54 -0.76 12.91
CA GLY A 16 -9.47 -0.71 14.37
C GLY A 16 -10.86 -0.70 15.02
N GLU A 17 -11.80 0.07 14.47
CA GLU A 17 -13.20 0.10 14.90
C GLU A 17 -13.90 -1.27 14.70
N LEU A 18 -13.49 -2.03 13.69
CA LEU A 18 -13.91 -3.42 13.45
C LEU A 18 -13.17 -4.47 14.32
N GLY A 19 -12.30 -4.05 15.24
CA GLY A 19 -11.62 -4.94 16.19
C GLY A 19 -10.25 -5.44 15.75
N ALA A 20 -9.66 -4.86 14.70
CA ALA A 20 -8.25 -5.08 14.42
C ALA A 20 -7.39 -4.47 15.52
N THR A 21 -6.51 -5.29 16.10
CA THR A 21 -5.58 -4.87 17.16
C THR A 21 -4.16 -4.65 16.62
N ARG A 22 -3.94 -5.03 15.36
CA ARG A 22 -2.73 -4.78 14.58
C ARG A 22 -3.12 -4.66 13.12
N VAL A 23 -2.54 -3.69 12.43
CA VAL A 23 -2.72 -3.50 10.99
C VAL A 23 -1.35 -3.61 10.32
N THR A 24 -1.26 -4.43 9.28
CA THR A 24 -0.07 -4.58 8.43
C THR A 24 -0.40 -4.16 7.00
N PHE A 25 0.62 -3.79 6.23
CA PHE A 25 0.45 -3.32 4.84
C PHE A 25 1.01 -4.30 3.80
N GLY A 26 1.57 -5.41 4.27
CA GLY A 26 2.25 -6.38 3.42
C GLY A 26 3.29 -5.72 2.49
N PRO A 27 3.50 -6.26 1.28
CA PRO A 27 4.41 -5.67 0.30
C PRO A 27 3.77 -4.55 -0.54
N GLY A 28 2.53 -4.14 -0.25
CA GLY A 28 1.74 -3.26 -1.12
C GLY A 28 2.39 -1.91 -1.38
N LEU A 29 2.93 -1.28 -0.32
CA LEU A 29 3.65 0.00 -0.42
C LEU A 29 4.89 -0.12 -1.29
N LEU A 30 5.73 -1.14 -1.04
CA LEU A 30 6.94 -1.38 -1.84
C LEU A 30 6.59 -1.57 -3.33
N ARG A 31 5.59 -2.39 -3.65
CA ARG A 31 5.17 -2.62 -5.04
C ARG A 31 4.72 -1.34 -5.73
N ARG A 32 3.94 -0.49 -5.05
CA ARG A 32 3.51 0.82 -5.57
C ARG A 32 4.69 1.76 -5.79
N THR A 33 5.61 1.83 -4.84
CA THR A 33 6.84 2.63 -4.99
C THR A 33 7.67 2.16 -6.18
N MET A 34 7.87 0.84 -6.33
CA MET A 34 8.64 0.31 -7.45
C MET A 34 7.98 0.56 -8.80
N ALA A 35 6.64 0.53 -8.87
CA ALA A 35 5.90 0.90 -10.07
C ALA A 35 6.10 2.38 -10.44
N ALA A 36 5.97 3.29 -9.47
CA ALA A 36 6.21 4.73 -9.70
C ALA A 36 7.66 5.01 -10.13
N LEU A 37 8.65 4.36 -9.50
CA LEU A 37 10.05 4.48 -9.88
C LEU A 37 10.31 3.99 -11.31
N ARG A 38 9.64 2.91 -11.71
CA ARG A 38 9.72 2.39 -13.08
C ARG A 38 9.19 3.41 -14.09
N GLU A 39 8.05 4.03 -13.81
CA GLU A 39 7.46 5.07 -14.68
C GLU A 39 8.38 6.28 -14.84
N ILE A 40 8.97 6.76 -13.73
CA ILE A 40 9.95 7.86 -13.74
C ILE A 40 11.17 7.47 -14.58
N GLY A 41 11.75 6.29 -14.34
CA GLY A 41 12.91 5.82 -15.08
C GLY A 41 12.64 5.65 -16.57
N ASP A 42 11.45 5.16 -16.93
CA ASP A 42 11.03 5.06 -18.32
C ASP A 42 10.82 6.44 -18.96
N GLY A 43 10.38 7.44 -18.19
CA GLY A 43 10.31 8.85 -18.62
C GLY A 43 11.68 9.43 -18.93
N LEU A 44 12.68 9.19 -18.06
CA LEU A 44 14.05 9.65 -18.27
C LEU A 44 14.73 9.01 -19.49
N ARG A 45 14.43 7.76 -19.83
CA ARG A 45 14.99 7.10 -21.03
C ARG A 45 14.42 7.63 -22.35
N ARG A 46 13.25 8.27 -22.31
CA ARG A 46 12.56 8.80 -23.49
C ARG A 46 12.86 10.28 -23.76
N ALA A 47 13.44 10.98 -22.78
CA ALA A 47 13.89 12.37 -22.90
C ALA A 47 15.27 12.44 -23.58
#